data_AF-A0AA95K4U7-F1
#
_entry.id   AF-A0AA95K4U7-F1
#
_cell.length_a   1.000
_cell.length_b   1.000
_cell.length_c   1.000
_cell.angle_alpha   90.00
_cell.angle_beta   90.00
_cell.angle_gamma   90.00
#
_symmetry.space_group_name_H-M   'P 1'
#
loop_
_entity.id
_entity.type
_entity.pdbx_description
1 polymer ?
#
loop_
_entity_poly.entity_id
_entity_poly.type
_entity_poly.pdbx_seq_one_letter_code
_entity_poly.pdbx_strand_id
1 'polypeptide(L)'
;MLEKVKIITLGTAIESNDGKIRYEQLTLKEPVLIQVEQFYEVQNRSNSSLPAMRLLISLVSGVAESEIKKMVITDFNICRDYLMDFLSFRISSTGSS
;
A
#
# COMPACT_ATOMS: atom_id res chain seq x y z
N MET A 1 -6.89 -17.43 5.84
CA MET A 1 -6.69 -16.32 6.80
C MET A 1 -5.75 -15.33 6.13
N LEU A 2 -6.09 -14.04 6.06
CA LEU A 2 -5.20 -13.03 5.47
C LEU A 2 -3.94 -12.87 6.34
N GLU A 3 -2.77 -12.79 5.70
CA GLU A 3 -1.50 -12.55 6.37
C GLU A 3 -1.42 -11.09 6.84
N LYS A 4 -1.34 -10.85 8.15
CA LYS A 4 -1.42 -9.49 8.74
C LYS A 4 -0.17 -8.62 8.56
N VAL A 5 0.97 -9.22 8.23
CA VAL A 5 2.23 -8.53 8.00
C VAL A 5 2.93 -9.23 6.84
N LYS A 6 3.32 -8.49 5.81
CA LYS A 6 4.03 -9.02 4.65
C LYS A 6 5.32 -8.25 4.42
N ILE A 7 6.42 -8.97 4.26
CA ILE A 7 7.72 -8.40 3.90
C ILE A 7 7.90 -8.57 2.39
N ILE A 8 8.13 -7.46 1.68
CA ILE A 8 8.34 -7.43 0.23
C ILE A 8 9.76 -6.96 -0.01
N THR A 9 10.60 -7.84 -0.56
CA THR A 9 11.92 -7.46 -1.06
C THR A 9 11.76 -6.64 -2.34
N LEU A 10 12.41 -5.48 -2.40
CA LEU A 10 12.35 -4.58 -3.54
C LEU A 10 13.36 -5.06 -4.60
N GLY A 11 12.93 -5.11 -5.87
CA GLY A 11 13.82 -5.41 -6.99
C GLY A 11 14.85 -4.30 -7.22
N THR A 12 14.48 -3.06 -6.90
CA THR A 12 15.38 -1.90 -6.88
C THR A 12 15.23 -1.19 -5.56
N ALA A 13 16.34 -1.00 -4.85
CA ALA A 13 16.33 -0.30 -3.58
C ALA A 13 15.87 1.16 -3.74
N ILE A 14 15.09 1.63 -2.78
CA ILE A 14 14.66 3.03 -2.70
C ILE A 14 15.62 3.76 -1.77
N GLU A 15 16.15 4.89 -2.20
CA GLU A 15 16.97 5.76 -1.34
C GLU A 15 16.13 6.92 -0.83
N SER A 16 16.21 7.19 0.48
CA SER A 16 15.56 8.36 1.08
C SER A 16 16.07 9.64 0.45
N ASN A 17 15.24 10.69 0.44
CA ASN A 17 15.64 12.01 -0.09
C ASN A 17 16.88 12.60 0.59
N ASP A 18 17.15 12.25 1.85
CA ASP A 18 18.36 12.69 2.58
C ASP A 18 19.57 11.75 2.38
N GLY A 19 19.41 10.66 1.61
CA GLY A 19 20.44 9.67 1.32
C GLY A 19 20.86 8.81 2.51
N LYS A 20 20.20 8.92 3.67
CA LYS A 20 20.61 8.21 4.90
C LYS A 20 20.02 6.81 5.01
N ILE A 21 18.90 6.56 4.36
CA ILE A 21 18.16 5.30 4.46
C ILE A 21 18.04 4.71 3.06
N ARG A 22 18.41 3.44 2.96
CA ARG A 22 18.23 2.63 1.77
C ARG A 22 17.26 1.50 2.10
N TYR A 23 16.09 1.52 1.47
CA TYR A 23 15.08 0.49 1.61
C TYR A 23 15.36 -0.59 0.59
N GLU A 24 15.78 -1.76 1.06
CA GLU A 24 15.89 -2.98 0.22
C GLU A 24 14.63 -3.85 0.32
N GLN A 25 13.81 -3.58 1.32
CA GLN A 25 12.55 -4.27 1.57
C GLN A 25 11.54 -3.31 2.20
N LEU A 26 10.26 -3.61 2.02
CA LEU A 26 9.16 -2.97 2.71
C LEU A 26 8.44 -3.97 3.60
N THR A 27 8.15 -3.56 4.82
CA THR A 27 7.24 -4.30 5.71
C THR A 27 5.88 -3.65 5.63
N LEU A 28 4.90 -4.32 5.03
CA LEU A 28 3.51 -3.88 5.01
C LEU A 28 2.75 -4.55 6.15
N LYS A 29 1.85 -3.81 6.78
CA LYS A 29 0.97 -4.28 7.84
C LYS A 29 -0.49 -4.16 7.41
N GLU A 30 -1.36 -4.94 8.03
CA GLU A 30 -2.82 -4.78 7.93
C GLU A 30 -3.20 -3.31 8.19
N PRO A 31 -3.88 -2.64 7.25
CA PRO A 31 -4.34 -1.27 7.43
C PRO A 31 -5.31 -1.17 8.62
N VAL A 32 -5.13 -0.15 9.46
CA VAL A 32 -6.16 0.20 10.46
C VAL A 32 -7.27 1.03 9.84
N LEU A 33 -8.45 1.09 10.48
CA LEU A 33 -9.64 1.74 9.94
C LEU A 33 -9.39 3.18 9.45
N ILE A 34 -8.69 4.00 10.23
CA ILE A 34 -8.40 5.39 9.84
C ILE A 34 -7.52 5.50 8.58
N GLN A 35 -6.61 4.54 8.34
CA GLN A 35 -5.78 4.52 7.13
C GLN A 35 -6.61 4.14 5.90
N VAL A 36 -7.62 3.28 6.09
CA VAL A 36 -8.59 2.90 5.06
C VAL A 36 -9.51 4.08 4.70
N GLU A 37 -9.98 4.83 5.71
CA GLU A 37 -10.75 6.07 5.48
C GLU A 37 -9.93 7.09 4.67
N GLN A 38 -8.67 7.33 5.04
CA GLN A 38 -7.75 8.20 4.31
C GLN A 38 -7.52 7.74 2.86
N PHE A 39 -7.42 6.42 2.64
CA PHE A 39 -7.34 5.85 1.28
C PHE A 39 -8.58 6.22 0.45
N TYR A 40 -9.79 5.99 0.97
CA TYR A 40 -11.02 6.29 0.25
C TYR A 40 -11.24 7.79 0.03
N GLU A 41 -10.84 8.64 0.99
CA GLU A 41 -10.86 10.09 0.81
C GLU A 41 -10.02 10.54 -0.39
N VAL A 42 -8.80 10.02 -0.53
CA VAL A 42 -7.92 10.36 -1.65
C VAL A 42 -8.41 9.73 -2.95
N GLN A 43 -8.92 8.50 -2.92
CA GLN A 43 -9.49 7.84 -4.09
C GLN A 43 -10.69 8.61 -4.64
N ASN A 44 -11.58 9.11 -3.78
CA ASN A 44 -12.76 9.88 -4.19
C ASN A 44 -12.41 11.25 -4.78
N ARG A 45 -11.23 11.80 -4.47
CA ARG A 45 -10.75 13.09 -4.99
C ARG A 45 -9.91 12.95 -6.26
N SER A 46 -9.55 11.73 -6.66
CA SER A 46 -8.58 11.46 -7.73
C SER A 46 -9.20 10.66 -8.88
N ASN A 47 -8.86 11.01 -10.12
CA ASN A 47 -9.27 10.23 -11.30
C ASN A 47 -8.45 8.94 -11.50
N SER A 48 -7.55 8.62 -10.57
CA SER A 48 -6.65 7.46 -10.62
C SER A 48 -6.55 6.84 -9.24
N SER A 49 -6.39 5.52 -9.17
CA SER A 49 -6.15 4.78 -7.92
C SER A 49 -4.72 4.90 -7.41
N LEU A 50 -3.77 5.38 -8.24
CA LEU A 50 -2.35 5.46 -7.87
C LEU A 50 -2.07 6.36 -6.65
N PRO A 51 -2.65 7.58 -6.53
CA PRO A 51 -2.39 8.43 -5.37
C PRO A 51 -2.91 7.81 -4.07
N ALA A 52 -4.11 7.23 -4.09
CA ALA A 52 -4.71 6.59 -2.93
C ALA A 52 -3.89 5.37 -2.50
N MET A 53 -3.54 4.51 -3.45
CA MET A 53 -2.75 3.31 -3.15
C MET A 53 -1.35 3.66 -2.65
N ARG A 54 -0.70 4.67 -3.24
CA ARG A 54 0.60 5.17 -2.75
C ARG A 54 0.51 5.67 -1.31
N LEU A 55 -0.53 6.44 -0.99
CA LEU A 55 -0.77 6.91 0.37
C LEU A 55 -0.91 5.72 1.32
N LEU A 56 -1.72 4.73 0.98
CA LEU A 56 -1.94 3.57 1.83
C LEU A 56 -0.64 2.78 2.08
N ILE A 57 0.16 2.54 1.03
CA ILE A 57 1.48 1.90 1.17
C ILE A 57 2.37 2.70 2.11
N SER A 58 2.37 4.04 2.00
CA SER A 58 3.14 4.91 2.88
C SER A 58 2.70 4.78 4.35
N LEU A 59 1.39 4.79 4.61
CA LEU A 59 0.82 4.70 5.94
C LEU A 59 1.12 3.37 6.64
N VAL A 60 1.05 2.24 5.91
CA VAL A 60 1.24 0.92 6.52
C VAL A 60 2.70 0.47 6.61
N SER A 61 3.59 1.05 5.79
CA SER A 61 5.03 0.77 5.80
C SER A 61 5.83 1.74 6.68
N GLY A 62 5.31 2.94 6.93
CA GLY A 62 6.04 4.03 7.58
C GLY A 62 7.05 4.73 6.66
N VAL A 63 7.10 4.38 5.38
CA VAL A 63 7.97 5.02 4.38
C VAL A 63 7.24 6.17 3.72
N ALA A 64 7.85 7.35 3.63
CA ALA A 64 7.20 8.54 3.09
C ALA A 64 6.76 8.39 1.62
N GLU A 65 5.65 9.01 1.24
CA GLU A 65 5.13 8.97 -0.14
C GLU A 65 6.15 9.41 -1.19
N SER A 66 7.03 10.36 -0.87
CA SER A 66 8.11 10.81 -1.76
C SER A 66 9.07 9.69 -2.13
N GLU A 67 9.31 8.77 -1.21
CA GLU A 67 10.20 7.62 -1.41
C GLU A 67 9.45 6.50 -2.13
N ILE A 68 8.19 6.25 -1.77
CA ILE A 68 7.35 5.26 -2.47
C ILE A 68 7.22 5.59 -3.97
N LYS A 69 7.23 6.88 -4.37
CA LYS A 69 7.24 7.28 -5.79
C LYS A 69 8.45 6.79 -6.58
N LYS A 70 9.56 6.49 -5.92
CA LYS A 70 10.80 5.99 -6.56
C LYS A 70 10.77 4.47 -6.78
N MET A 71 9.77 3.79 -6.23
CA MET A 71 9.59 2.35 -6.38
C MET A 71 9.32 1.97 -7.84
N VAL A 72 9.87 0.83 -8.27
CA VAL A 72 9.54 0.26 -9.57
C VAL A 72 8.10 -0.24 -9.61
N ILE A 73 7.47 -0.17 -10.78
CA ILE A 73 6.03 -0.46 -10.92
C ILE A 73 5.66 -1.89 -10.54
N THR A 74 6.56 -2.86 -10.73
CA THR A 74 6.33 -4.27 -10.35
C THR A 74 6.18 -4.41 -8.84
N ASP A 75 7.10 -3.84 -8.06
CA ASP A 75 7.06 -3.87 -6.60
C ASP A 75 5.82 -3.12 -6.08
N PHE A 76 5.46 -2.02 -6.72
CA PHE A 76 4.26 -1.26 -6.39
C PHE A 76 2.99 -2.11 -6.57
N ASN A 77 2.90 -2.87 -7.66
CA ASN A 77 1.76 -3.76 -7.90
C ASN A 77 1.71 -4.89 -6.87
N ILE A 78 2.84 -5.47 -6.47
CA ILE A 78 2.88 -6.48 -5.39
C ILE A 78 2.36 -5.90 -4.07
N CYS A 79 2.77 -4.67 -3.73
CA CYS A 79 2.28 -3.96 -2.54
C CYS A 79 0.77 -3.71 -2.64
N ARG A 80 0.30 -3.23 -3.80
CA ARG A 80 -1.11 -2.95 -4.07
C ARG A 80 -1.94 -4.21 -3.91
N ASP A 81 -1.56 -5.30 -4.55
CA ASP A 81 -2.37 -6.52 -4.58
C ASP A 81 -2.53 -7.10 -3.17
N TYR A 82 -1.47 -7.06 -2.35
CA TYR A 82 -1.56 -7.41 -0.92
C TYR A 82 -2.55 -6.55 -0.13
N LEU A 83 -2.52 -5.22 -0.34
CA LEU A 83 -3.40 -4.31 0.40
C LEU A 83 -4.85 -4.36 -0.11
N MET A 84 -5.04 -4.65 -1.39
CA MET A 84 -6.37 -4.86 -1.99
C MET A 84 -7.10 -6.04 -1.38
N ASP A 85 -6.40 -7.08 -0.91
CA ASP A 85 -7.05 -8.22 -0.25
C ASP A 85 -7.83 -7.79 1.01
N PHE A 86 -7.31 -6.82 1.78
CA PHE A 86 -8.00 -6.27 2.96
C PHE A 86 -9.15 -5.36 2.58
N LEU A 87 -8.96 -4.52 1.56
CA LEU A 87 -9.98 -3.57 1.10
C LEU A 87 -11.14 -4.27 0.37
N SER A 88 -10.86 -5.39 -0.28
CA SER A 88 -11.85 -6.22 -0.98
C SER A 88 -12.46 -7.30 -0.08
N PHE A 89 -12.04 -7.39 1.19
CA PHE A 89 -12.53 -8.40 2.16
C PHE A 89 -14.03 -8.25 2.53
N ARG A 90 -14.80 -7.42 1.81
CA ARG A 90 -16.26 -7.46 1.80
C ARG A 90 -16.83 -7.29 0.39
N ILE A 91 -17.14 -8.41 -0.27
CA ILE A 91 -18.44 -8.84 -0.86
C ILE A 91 -18.33 -10.36 -1.08
N SER A 92 -18.38 -11.14 0.00
CA SER A 92 -18.70 -12.58 -0.05
C SER A 92 -19.66 -12.94 1.08
N SER A 93 -20.46 -11.97 1.54
CA SER A 93 -21.69 -12.26 2.27
C SER A 93 -22.80 -12.43 1.23
N THR A 94 -23.06 -13.68 0.86
CA THR A 94 -24.40 -14.23 0.65
C THR A 94 -25.51 -13.21 0.37
N GLY A 95 -25.84 -13.03 -0.91
CA GLY A 95 -27.05 -12.40 -1.39
C GLY A 95 -27.73 -13.30 -2.42
N SER A 96 -28.04 -14.54 -2.03
CA SER A 96 -29.06 -15.34 -2.71
C SER A 96 -30.42 -14.87 -2.20
N SER A 97 -31.20 -14.22 -3.05
CA SER A 97 -32.67 -14.19 -3.04
C SER A 97 -33.13 -13.76 -4.42
#